data_AF-A0A2A9LQN5-F1
#
_entry.id   AF-A0A2A9LQN5-F1
#
_cell.length_a   1.000
_cell.length_b   1.000
_cell.length_c   1.000
_cell.angle_alpha   90.00
_cell.angle_beta   90.00
_cell.angle_gamma   90.00
#
_symmetry.space_group_name_H-M   'P 1'
#
loop_
_entity.id
_entity.type
_entity.pdbx_description
1 polymer ?
#
loop_
_entity_poly.entity_id
_entity_poly.type
_entity_poly.pdbx_seq_one_letter_code
_entity_poly.pdbx_strand_id
1 'polypeptide(L)'
;MLNWDDEKTAATPASGAQQNALRTPAGMAVGMQAAAPAAHQVRDIFEGDLAVPPQASAVPAGGSEARVNVADKRIINGQTDVNQLVPFKYKWAWEKYLAGCANHWMPQEINMSRDIALWKDPNGLTEDERRIVKRNLGFFVTADSLAANNIVLGTYRHITAPECRQFLLRQAFEEAIHTHAYQYIVESLGLDEGEIFNAYHEVTSIRAKDEFLIPFIHTLTDPAFKTGTLEADQKLLKSLIVFACIMEGLFFYVGFTQILALGRQNKMTGAAEQYQYILRDESMHCNFGIDLINQIKLENPHLWTAEFRAEIRELFKQAVELEYRYAEDTMPRGVLGLNASMFKSYLRFISNRRCQQIGLDPLYPNEENPFPWMSEMIDLKKERNFFETRVIEYQTGGALSWE
;
A
#
# COMPACT_ATOMS: atom_id res chain seq x y z
N MET A 1 37.46 -15.48 -12.67
CA MET A 1 38.74 -14.84 -13.07
C MET A 1 38.51 -13.35 -13.01
N LEU A 2 39.02 -12.68 -11.96
CA LEU A 2 40.12 -11.68 -12.02
C LEU A 2 39.70 -10.42 -12.80
N ASN A 3 39.86 -9.18 -12.32
CA ASN A 3 40.91 -8.66 -11.46
C ASN A 3 40.49 -7.31 -10.84
N TRP A 4 40.95 -7.04 -9.61
CA TRP A 4 41.15 -5.71 -9.04
C TRP A 4 42.60 -5.30 -9.32
N ASP A 5 42.87 -4.03 -9.62
CA ASP A 5 44.02 -3.28 -9.08
C ASP A 5 43.99 -1.79 -9.48
N ASP A 6 44.10 -0.98 -8.42
CA ASP A 6 44.58 0.40 -8.21
C ASP A 6 44.87 1.37 -9.38
N GLU A 7 44.40 2.61 -9.21
CA GLU A 7 45.31 3.78 -9.26
C GLU A 7 44.81 4.95 -8.39
N LYS A 8 45.66 5.38 -7.45
CA LYS A 8 45.51 6.57 -6.61
C LYS A 8 46.16 7.76 -7.31
N THR A 9 45.49 8.91 -7.38
CA THR A 9 46.18 10.21 -7.37
C THR A 9 45.43 11.22 -6.52
N ALA A 10 46.16 11.81 -5.58
CA ALA A 10 45.73 12.86 -4.66
C ALA A 10 45.93 14.24 -5.30
N ALA A 11 45.01 15.17 -5.04
CA ALA A 11 45.23 16.59 -5.25
C ALA A 11 44.70 17.39 -4.05
N THR A 12 45.63 18.09 -3.41
CA THR A 12 45.48 18.98 -2.24
C THR A 12 44.67 20.23 -2.58
N PRO A 13 43.79 20.75 -1.69
CA PRO A 13 43.18 22.06 -1.87
C PRO A 13 44.08 23.17 -1.29
N ALA A 14 44.33 24.20 -2.12
CA ALA A 14 44.99 25.43 -1.71
C ALA A 14 44.04 26.35 -0.95
N SER A 15 44.53 26.90 0.15
CA SER A 15 43.88 27.85 1.04
C SER A 15 43.89 29.27 0.45
N GLY A 16 42.72 29.89 0.41
CA GLY A 16 42.54 31.30 0.05
C GLY A 16 41.59 31.96 1.03
N ALA A 17 42.15 32.50 2.11
CA ALA A 17 41.42 33.34 3.06
C ALA A 17 41.21 34.74 2.45
N GLN A 18 39.94 35.14 2.26
CA GLN A 18 39.58 36.54 2.10
C GLN A 18 38.61 36.94 3.21
N GLN A 19 39.13 37.79 4.10
CA GLN A 19 38.39 38.55 5.07
C GLN A 19 37.43 39.51 4.34
N ASN A 20 36.17 39.55 4.75
CA ASN A 20 35.37 40.75 4.53
C ASN A 20 34.50 41.06 5.75
N ALA A 21 34.66 42.30 6.20
CA ALA A 21 34.20 42.83 7.46
C ALA A 21 32.69 43.07 7.48
N LEU A 22 32.08 42.74 8.62
CA LEU A 22 30.72 43.13 8.99
C LEU A 22 30.60 44.66 9.09
N ARG A 23 29.66 45.23 8.33
CA ARG A 23 29.13 46.58 8.58
C ARG A 23 27.66 46.46 8.97
N THR A 24 27.38 46.84 10.21
CA THR A 24 26.05 47.18 10.74
C THR A 24 25.52 48.48 10.13
N PRO A 25 24.20 48.65 10.13
CA PRO A 25 23.63 49.97 10.42
C PRO A 25 22.67 49.92 11.62
N ALA A 26 22.94 50.82 12.59
CA ALA A 26 21.93 51.40 13.47
C ALA A 26 20.86 52.12 12.62
N GLY A 27 19.61 52.35 13.03
CA GLY A 27 18.89 52.22 14.28
C GLY A 27 17.71 53.20 14.20
N MET A 28 16.52 52.81 14.63
CA MET A 28 15.45 53.75 15.03
C MET A 28 14.63 53.09 16.13
N ALA A 29 14.76 53.64 17.34
CA ALA A 29 14.00 53.27 18.52
C ALA A 29 12.81 54.21 18.67
N VAL A 30 11.63 53.65 18.89
CA VAL A 30 10.48 54.34 19.49
C VAL A 30 10.01 53.47 20.64
N GLY A 31 10.07 54.01 21.85
CA GLY A 31 9.75 53.29 23.09
C GLY A 31 8.25 53.12 23.31
N MET A 32 7.89 52.01 23.94
CA MET A 32 6.60 51.84 24.58
C MET A 32 6.75 50.99 25.84
N GLN A 33 6.23 51.51 26.95
CA GLN A 33 6.31 50.97 28.30
C GLN A 33 5.67 49.59 28.43
N ALA A 34 6.35 48.67 29.10
CA ALA A 34 5.81 47.38 29.50
C ALA A 34 4.90 47.53 30.73
N ALA A 35 3.64 47.16 30.58
CA ALA A 35 2.72 46.89 31.69
C ALA A 35 2.48 45.38 31.77
N ALA A 36 2.71 44.78 32.94
CA ALA A 36 2.51 43.36 33.19
C ALA A 36 1.00 43.02 33.27
N PRO A 37 0.52 41.90 32.69
CA PRO A 37 -0.82 41.41 32.95
C PRO A 37 -0.86 40.49 34.16
N ALA A 38 -1.93 40.63 34.93
CA ALA A 38 -2.21 39.95 36.18
C ALA A 38 -2.43 38.44 36.03
N ALA A 39 -2.01 37.69 37.03
CA ALA A 39 -2.27 36.26 37.18
C ALA A 39 -3.78 35.99 37.37
N HIS A 40 -4.40 35.32 36.41
CA HIS A 40 -5.69 34.66 36.61
C HIS A 40 -5.51 33.14 36.59
N GLN A 41 -6.09 32.52 37.62
CA GLN A 41 -6.05 31.10 37.92
C GLN A 41 -6.67 30.29 36.77
N VAL A 42 -5.88 29.43 36.13
CA VAL A 42 -6.41 28.32 35.33
C VAL A 42 -6.71 27.21 36.33
N ARG A 43 -7.97 27.12 36.77
CA ARG A 43 -8.50 25.96 37.49
C ARG A 43 -8.95 24.91 36.48
N ASP A 44 -8.71 23.65 36.85
CA ASP A 44 -8.94 22.40 36.13
C ASP A 44 -10.18 22.35 35.25
N ILE A 45 -9.99 21.99 33.98
CA ILE A 45 -11.07 21.71 33.00
C ILE A 45 -11.00 20.22 32.55
N PHE A 46 -10.33 19.34 33.30
CA PHE A 46 -10.14 17.93 32.89
C PHE A 46 -10.45 16.87 33.97
N GLU A 47 -11.19 17.20 35.03
CA GLU A 47 -11.55 16.22 36.07
C GLU A 47 -12.90 15.49 35.85
N GLY A 48 -13.53 15.62 34.68
CA GLY A 48 -14.97 15.27 34.53
C GLY A 48 -15.37 14.05 33.72
N ASP A 49 -14.56 13.54 32.78
CA ASP A 49 -15.09 12.64 31.72
C ASP A 49 -14.15 11.48 31.34
N LEU A 50 -13.56 10.80 32.33
CA LEU A 50 -12.99 9.47 32.09
C LEU A 50 -14.10 8.42 32.22
N ALA A 51 -14.75 8.14 31.09
CA ALA A 51 -15.60 6.97 30.95
C ALA A 51 -14.84 5.72 31.45
N VAL A 52 -15.36 5.09 32.50
CA VAL A 52 -14.85 3.81 32.99
C VAL A 52 -14.97 2.80 31.84
N PRO A 53 -13.86 2.22 31.35
CA PRO A 53 -13.95 1.25 30.27
C PRO A 53 -14.76 0.04 30.77
N PRO A 54 -15.62 -0.56 29.92
CA PRO A 54 -16.28 -1.81 30.27
C PRO A 54 -15.19 -2.83 30.63
N GLN A 55 -15.41 -3.60 31.71
CA GLN A 55 -14.48 -4.62 32.18
C GLN A 55 -13.94 -5.39 30.98
N ALA A 56 -12.64 -5.21 30.72
CA ALA A 56 -11.96 -5.93 29.67
C ALA A 56 -12.20 -7.42 29.91
N SER A 57 -12.85 -8.07 28.96
CA SER A 57 -12.81 -9.52 28.87
C SER A 57 -11.33 -9.90 28.88
N ALA A 58 -10.92 -10.61 29.93
CA ALA A 58 -9.54 -10.95 30.17
C ALA A 58 -8.95 -11.56 28.89
N VAL A 59 -7.97 -10.87 28.30
CA VAL A 59 -7.02 -11.51 27.40
C VAL A 59 -6.46 -12.70 28.17
N PRO A 60 -6.49 -13.93 27.65
CA PRO A 60 -5.94 -15.05 28.38
C PRO A 60 -4.46 -14.75 28.60
N ALA A 61 -4.09 -14.49 29.85
CA ALA A 61 -2.72 -14.42 30.32
C ALA A 61 -2.15 -15.84 30.26
N GLY A 62 -1.77 -16.26 29.04
CA GLY A 62 -1.16 -17.55 28.75
C GLY A 62 0.30 -17.44 28.32
N GLY A 63 0.92 -16.26 28.42
CA GLY A 63 2.34 -16.10 28.16
C GLY A 63 3.15 -16.61 29.35
N SER A 64 3.92 -17.68 29.17
CA SER A 64 4.91 -18.07 30.18
C SER A 64 5.88 -16.90 30.42
N GLU A 65 6.32 -16.66 31.65
CA GLU A 65 7.39 -15.69 31.96
C GLU A 65 8.75 -16.04 31.30
N ALA A 66 8.84 -17.20 30.64
CA ALA A 66 10.02 -17.62 29.91
C ALA A 66 10.23 -16.84 28.61
N ARG A 67 11.50 -16.69 28.21
CA ARG A 67 11.89 -16.09 26.93
C ARG A 67 11.28 -16.85 25.75
N VAL A 68 10.87 -16.13 24.71
CA VAL A 68 10.30 -16.73 23.50
C VAL A 68 11.35 -17.59 22.78
N ASN A 69 11.01 -18.85 22.51
CA ASN A 69 11.78 -19.72 21.63
C ASN A 69 11.31 -19.55 20.18
N VAL A 70 12.27 -19.31 19.27
CA VAL A 70 11.99 -19.10 17.85
C VAL A 70 11.22 -20.26 17.22
N ALA A 71 11.45 -21.50 17.66
CA ALA A 71 10.82 -22.68 17.10
C ALA A 71 9.30 -22.75 17.36
N ASP A 72 8.83 -22.07 18.40
CA ASP A 72 7.43 -22.13 18.87
C ASP A 72 6.53 -21.08 18.21
N LYS A 73 7.12 -20.05 17.59
CA LYS A 73 6.37 -19.01 16.86
C LYS A 73 5.57 -19.64 15.71
N ARG A 74 4.33 -19.20 15.49
CA ARG A 74 3.47 -19.63 14.37
C ARG A 74 2.78 -18.42 13.75
N ILE A 75 2.49 -18.49 12.45
CA ILE A 75 1.78 -17.39 11.75
C ILE A 75 0.36 -17.24 12.29
N ILE A 76 -0.34 -18.35 12.49
CA ILE A 76 -1.69 -18.39 13.09
C ILE A 76 -1.67 -19.34 14.30
N ASN A 77 -2.58 -19.13 15.24
CA ASN A 77 -2.79 -20.00 16.41
C ASN A 77 -1.55 -20.20 17.31
N GLY A 78 -0.54 -19.32 17.20
CA GLY A 78 0.65 -19.33 18.04
C GLY A 78 0.35 -18.91 19.48
N GLN A 79 1.09 -19.50 20.43
CA GLN A 79 0.92 -19.27 21.87
C GLN A 79 2.12 -18.52 22.50
N THR A 80 3.13 -18.18 21.69
CA THR A 80 4.28 -17.38 22.15
C THR A 80 3.87 -15.95 22.46
N ASP A 81 4.59 -15.26 23.34
CA ASP A 81 4.36 -13.84 23.63
C ASP A 81 4.54 -12.99 22.37
N VAL A 82 3.41 -12.57 21.78
CA VAL A 82 3.36 -11.79 20.55
C VAL A 82 3.82 -10.34 20.73
N ASN A 83 4.07 -9.89 21.96
CA ASN A 83 4.60 -8.56 22.23
C ASN A 83 6.12 -8.51 22.07
N GLN A 84 6.80 -9.67 22.12
CA GLN A 84 8.25 -9.76 21.93
C GLN A 84 8.59 -9.96 20.46
N LEU A 85 9.09 -8.90 19.83
CA LEU A 85 9.49 -8.90 18.41
C LEU A 85 10.59 -9.94 18.11
N VAL A 86 11.54 -10.12 19.04
CA VAL A 86 12.69 -11.02 18.91
C VAL A 86 12.53 -12.28 19.75
N PRO A 87 13.12 -13.43 19.34
CA PRO A 87 13.89 -13.64 18.11
C PRO A 87 13.02 -13.70 16.84
N PHE A 88 13.57 -13.28 15.70
CA PHE A 88 12.90 -13.38 14.39
C PHE A 88 12.87 -14.82 13.87
N LYS A 89 11.68 -15.31 13.53
CA LYS A 89 11.47 -16.56 12.77
C LYS A 89 11.25 -16.25 11.29
N TYR A 90 10.37 -15.29 10.99
CA TYR A 90 9.97 -14.95 9.63
C TYR A 90 10.76 -13.75 9.11
N LYS A 91 12.05 -13.95 8.83
CA LYS A 91 12.96 -12.87 8.37
C LYS A 91 12.45 -12.17 7.11
N TRP A 92 11.79 -12.90 6.21
CA TRP A 92 11.17 -12.36 5.00
C TRP A 92 10.12 -11.26 5.28
N ALA A 93 9.43 -11.33 6.43
CA ALA A 93 8.46 -10.32 6.84
C ALA A 93 9.16 -9.05 7.34
N TRP A 94 10.25 -9.23 8.11
CA TRP A 94 11.07 -8.13 8.60
C TRP A 94 11.78 -7.38 7.46
N GLU A 95 12.33 -8.10 6.49
CA GLU A 95 12.96 -7.52 5.30
C GLU A 95 11.97 -6.69 4.48
N LYS A 96 10.73 -7.19 4.31
CA LYS A 96 9.66 -6.43 3.65
C LYS A 96 9.25 -5.20 4.46
N TYR A 97 9.22 -5.28 5.79
CA TYR A 97 8.93 -4.12 6.63
C TYR A 97 9.98 -3.01 6.42
N LEU A 98 11.27 -3.36 6.44
CA LEU A 98 12.35 -2.41 6.19
C LEU A 98 12.27 -1.82 4.78
N ALA A 99 11.97 -2.64 3.77
CA ALA A 99 11.83 -2.19 2.39
C ALA A 99 10.63 -1.23 2.23
N GLY A 100 9.49 -1.50 2.88
CA GLY A 100 8.33 -0.60 2.91
C GLY A 100 8.67 0.73 3.58
N CYS A 101 9.41 0.71 4.69
CA CYS A 101 9.90 1.94 5.34
C CYS A 101 10.82 2.77 4.41
N ALA A 102 11.72 2.11 3.68
CA ALA A 102 12.61 2.79 2.73
C ALA A 102 11.85 3.42 1.54
N ASN A 103 10.63 2.95 1.28
CA ASN A 103 9.76 3.41 0.21
C ASN A 103 8.87 4.62 0.59
N HIS A 104 9.05 5.25 1.75
CA HIS A 104 8.19 6.36 2.16
C HIS A 104 8.09 7.48 1.11
N TRP A 105 6.85 7.92 0.86
CA TRP A 105 6.48 9.02 -0.03
C TRP A 105 5.22 9.71 0.50
N MET A 106 4.96 10.94 0.05
CA MET A 106 3.73 11.68 0.32
C MET A 106 3.12 12.21 -0.99
N PRO A 107 1.80 12.17 -1.18
CA PRO A 107 1.15 12.62 -2.42
C PRO A 107 1.44 14.08 -2.78
N GLN A 108 1.54 14.95 -1.78
CA GLN A 108 1.82 16.37 -1.97
C GLN A 108 3.21 16.67 -2.55
N GLU A 109 4.15 15.71 -2.50
CA GLU A 109 5.46 15.86 -3.13
C GLU A 109 5.35 15.86 -4.67
N ILE A 110 4.20 15.45 -5.21
CA ILE A 110 3.99 15.26 -6.65
C ILE A 110 3.18 16.43 -7.23
N ASN A 111 3.72 17.05 -8.28
CA ASN A 111 3.15 18.26 -8.88
C ASN A 111 1.97 17.95 -9.81
N MET A 112 0.78 18.48 -9.48
CA MET A 112 -0.45 18.27 -10.26
C MET A 112 -0.75 19.36 -11.31
N SER A 113 0.10 20.38 -11.47
CA SER A 113 -0.21 21.55 -12.32
C SER A 113 -0.49 21.20 -13.79
N ARG A 114 0.26 20.25 -14.35
CA ARG A 114 0.07 19.78 -15.74
C ARG A 114 -1.24 19.01 -15.90
N ASP A 115 -1.57 18.18 -14.92
CA ASP A 115 -2.79 17.38 -14.89
C ASP A 115 -4.01 18.28 -14.75
N ILE A 116 -3.94 19.32 -13.91
CA ILE A 116 -4.97 20.35 -13.76
C ILE A 116 -5.21 21.09 -15.08
N ALA A 117 -4.14 21.53 -15.75
CA ALA A 117 -4.25 22.22 -17.03
C ALA A 117 -4.86 21.31 -18.11
N LEU A 118 -4.40 20.06 -18.19
CA LEU A 118 -4.92 19.06 -19.13
C LEU A 118 -6.39 18.73 -18.87
N TRP A 119 -6.78 18.61 -17.60
CA TRP A 119 -8.16 18.31 -17.21
C TRP A 119 -9.11 19.47 -17.53
N LYS A 120 -8.67 20.72 -17.36
CA LYS A 120 -9.47 21.91 -17.66
C LYS A 120 -9.59 22.21 -19.15
N ASP A 121 -8.62 21.79 -19.97
CA ASP A 121 -8.69 21.93 -21.42
C ASP A 121 -9.79 21.01 -22.00
N PRO A 122 -10.84 21.55 -22.67
CA PRO A 122 -11.86 20.74 -23.33
C PRO A 122 -11.30 19.77 -24.38
N ASN A 123 -10.11 20.04 -24.93
CA ASN A 123 -9.43 19.18 -25.92
C ASN A 123 -8.29 18.35 -25.32
N GLY A 124 -8.02 18.47 -24.01
CA GLY A 124 -6.90 17.78 -23.36
C GLY A 124 -7.11 16.27 -23.25
N LEU A 125 -8.33 15.87 -22.88
CA LEU A 125 -8.76 14.47 -22.78
C LEU A 125 -10.09 14.27 -23.49
N THR A 126 -10.21 13.14 -24.17
CA THR A 126 -11.50 12.68 -24.69
C THR A 126 -12.44 12.25 -23.55
N GLU A 127 -13.74 12.18 -23.81
CA GLU A 127 -14.73 11.70 -22.83
C GLU A 127 -14.45 10.26 -22.36
N ASP A 128 -13.92 9.40 -23.23
CA ASP A 128 -13.52 8.05 -22.84
C ASP A 128 -12.31 8.06 -21.89
N GLU A 129 -11.32 8.91 -22.13
CA GLU A 129 -10.18 9.07 -21.22
C GLU A 129 -10.61 9.67 -19.87
N ARG A 130 -11.52 10.64 -19.86
CA ARG A 130 -12.09 11.19 -18.62
C ARG A 130 -12.88 10.13 -17.85
N ARG A 131 -13.65 9.30 -18.55
CA ARG A 131 -14.38 8.18 -17.95
C ARG A 131 -13.42 7.18 -17.30
N ILE A 132 -12.32 6.85 -17.95
CA ILE A 132 -11.28 5.98 -17.38
C ILE A 132 -10.80 6.56 -16.05
N VAL A 133 -10.39 7.83 -16.02
CA VAL A 133 -9.91 8.49 -14.79
C VAL A 133 -10.96 8.47 -13.69
N LYS A 134 -12.21 8.87 -13.98
CA LYS A 134 -13.28 8.94 -12.97
C LYS A 134 -13.68 7.56 -12.42
N ARG A 135 -13.82 6.54 -13.29
CA ARG A 135 -14.18 5.18 -12.86
C ARG A 135 -13.06 4.54 -12.04
N ASN A 136 -11.82 4.78 -12.44
CA ASN A 136 -10.64 4.29 -11.74
C ASN A 136 -10.53 4.91 -10.35
N LEU A 137 -10.58 6.24 -10.24
CA LEU A 137 -10.59 6.93 -8.95
C LEU A 137 -11.77 6.45 -8.08
N GLY A 138 -12.97 6.34 -8.64
CA GLY A 138 -14.15 5.90 -7.91
C GLY A 138 -14.10 4.48 -7.37
N PHE A 139 -13.28 3.60 -7.96
CA PHE A 139 -12.99 2.29 -7.40
C PHE A 139 -11.93 2.37 -6.30
N PHE A 140 -10.81 3.04 -6.57
CA PHE A 140 -9.66 3.01 -5.67
C PHE A 140 -9.84 3.80 -4.36
N VAL A 141 -10.57 4.92 -4.38
CA VAL A 141 -10.79 5.75 -3.17
C VAL A 141 -11.41 4.95 -2.03
N THR A 142 -12.32 4.01 -2.32
CA THR A 142 -12.95 3.17 -1.31
C THR A 142 -12.26 1.82 -1.16
N ALA A 143 -11.67 1.27 -2.22
CA ALA A 143 -10.99 -0.02 -2.15
C ALA A 143 -9.83 -0.01 -1.14
N ASP A 144 -8.96 1.00 -1.13
CA ASP A 144 -7.82 1.01 -0.18
C ASP A 144 -8.28 1.23 1.26
N SER A 145 -9.39 1.95 1.45
CA SER A 145 -10.06 2.02 2.76
C SER A 145 -10.59 0.66 3.21
N LEU A 146 -11.14 -0.15 2.29
CA LEU A 146 -11.54 -1.54 2.59
C LEU A 146 -10.32 -2.42 2.91
N ALA A 147 -9.20 -2.23 2.21
CA ALA A 147 -7.95 -2.94 2.48
C ALA A 147 -7.42 -2.61 3.88
N ALA A 148 -7.29 -1.32 4.22
CA ALA A 148 -6.86 -0.84 5.52
C ALA A 148 -7.73 -1.39 6.66
N ASN A 149 -9.06 -1.29 6.51
CA ASN A 149 -10.01 -1.80 7.50
C ASN A 149 -9.89 -3.31 7.68
N ASN A 150 -9.74 -4.07 6.59
CA ASN A 150 -9.54 -5.51 6.65
C ASN A 150 -8.24 -5.89 7.37
N ILE A 151 -7.16 -5.12 7.18
CA ILE A 151 -5.88 -5.34 7.87
C ILE A 151 -6.05 -5.10 9.37
N VAL A 152 -6.52 -3.91 9.76
CA VAL A 152 -6.54 -3.44 11.15
C VAL A 152 -7.59 -4.17 11.98
N LEU A 153 -8.81 -4.33 11.46
CA LEU A 153 -9.93 -4.89 12.21
C LEU A 153 -9.97 -6.42 12.16
N GLY A 154 -9.33 -7.02 11.15
CA GLY A 154 -9.41 -8.45 10.87
C GLY A 154 -8.06 -9.16 10.90
N THR A 155 -7.28 -9.02 9.82
CA THR A 155 -6.07 -9.80 9.58
C THR A 155 -5.08 -9.73 10.74
N TYR A 156 -4.79 -8.52 11.25
CA TYR A 156 -3.82 -8.30 12.32
C TYR A 156 -4.10 -9.14 13.58
N ARG A 157 -5.38 -9.29 13.94
CA ARG A 157 -5.82 -10.04 15.12
C ARG A 157 -5.45 -11.52 15.04
N HIS A 158 -5.56 -12.10 13.85
CA HIS A 158 -5.37 -13.54 13.65
C HIS A 158 -3.93 -13.94 13.33
N ILE A 159 -3.10 -12.99 12.89
CA ILE A 159 -1.67 -13.23 12.72
C ILE A 159 -0.98 -13.15 14.09
N THR A 160 -0.41 -14.26 14.55
CA THR A 160 0.25 -14.44 15.85
C THR A 160 1.77 -14.33 15.78
N ALA A 161 2.31 -13.75 14.70
CA ALA A 161 3.74 -13.53 14.51
C ALA A 161 4.07 -12.02 14.54
N PRO A 162 4.89 -11.53 15.49
CA PRO A 162 5.11 -10.09 15.68
C PRO A 162 5.79 -9.40 14.49
N GLU A 163 6.74 -10.06 13.83
CA GLU A 163 7.42 -9.51 12.64
C GLU A 163 6.47 -9.39 11.44
N CYS A 164 5.48 -10.28 11.30
CA CYS A 164 4.42 -10.14 10.31
C CYS A 164 3.45 -9.02 10.69
N ARG A 165 3.10 -8.90 11.98
CA ARG A 165 2.32 -7.77 12.49
C ARG A 165 3.00 -6.42 12.22
N GLN A 166 4.32 -6.35 12.36
CA GLN A 166 5.07 -5.13 12.06
C GLN A 166 4.93 -4.71 10.59
N PHE A 167 4.98 -5.66 9.66
CA PHE A 167 4.69 -5.38 8.26
C PHE A 167 3.24 -4.95 8.05
N LEU A 168 2.26 -5.62 8.67
CA LEU A 168 0.84 -5.25 8.56
C LEU A 168 0.57 -3.81 9.02
N LEU A 169 1.27 -3.31 10.05
CA LEU A 169 1.17 -1.91 10.45
C LEU A 169 1.72 -0.97 9.38
N ARG A 170 2.82 -1.36 8.72
CA ARG A 170 3.38 -0.59 7.61
C ARG A 170 2.45 -0.58 6.40
N GLN A 171 1.93 -1.74 6.02
CA GLN A 171 0.96 -1.90 4.94
C GLN A 171 -0.28 -1.03 5.21
N ALA A 172 -0.90 -1.14 6.39
CA ALA A 172 -2.08 -0.35 6.75
C ALA A 172 -1.82 1.17 6.70
N PHE A 173 -0.61 1.62 7.04
CA PHE A 173 -0.22 3.02 6.86
C PHE A 173 -0.05 3.39 5.37
N GLU A 174 0.50 2.50 4.55
CA GLU A 174 0.60 2.70 3.10
C GLU A 174 -0.80 2.83 2.46
N GLU A 175 -1.77 2.00 2.85
CA GLU A 175 -3.18 2.14 2.39
C GLU A 175 -3.78 3.52 2.70
N ALA A 176 -3.42 4.10 3.86
CA ALA A 176 -3.84 5.45 4.23
C ALA A 176 -3.17 6.52 3.35
N ILE A 177 -1.89 6.32 2.99
CA ILE A 177 -1.19 7.18 2.02
C ILE A 177 -1.82 7.06 0.63
N HIS A 178 -2.23 5.87 0.21
CA HIS A 178 -2.87 5.66 -1.09
C HIS A 178 -4.25 6.33 -1.15
N THR A 179 -5.07 6.14 -0.10
CA THR A 179 -6.36 6.85 0.05
C THR A 179 -6.17 8.37 -0.02
N HIS A 180 -5.14 8.89 0.66
CA HIS A 180 -4.77 10.30 0.61
C HIS A 180 -4.30 10.74 -0.80
N ALA A 181 -3.58 9.90 -1.53
CA ALA A 181 -3.18 10.18 -2.90
C ALA A 181 -4.39 10.36 -3.83
N TYR A 182 -5.37 9.46 -3.74
CA TYR A 182 -6.58 9.59 -4.54
C TYR A 182 -7.40 10.81 -4.16
N GLN A 183 -7.54 11.12 -2.86
CA GLN A 183 -8.19 12.34 -2.40
C GLN A 183 -7.48 13.58 -2.98
N TYR A 184 -6.15 13.63 -2.93
CA TYR A 184 -5.37 14.75 -3.46
C TYR A 184 -5.54 14.91 -4.97
N ILE A 185 -5.65 13.82 -5.74
CA ILE A 185 -5.97 13.86 -7.17
C ILE A 185 -7.38 14.44 -7.39
N VAL A 186 -8.38 13.93 -6.66
CA VAL A 186 -9.79 14.37 -6.77
C VAL A 186 -9.91 15.87 -6.50
N GLU A 187 -9.30 16.35 -5.41
CA GLU A 187 -9.29 17.76 -5.02
C GLU A 187 -8.56 18.61 -6.06
N SER A 188 -7.35 18.19 -6.48
CA SER A 188 -6.53 18.93 -7.45
C SER A 188 -7.28 19.15 -8.76
N LEU A 189 -7.95 18.12 -9.28
CA LEU A 189 -8.69 18.18 -10.54
C LEU A 189 -10.04 18.90 -10.41
N GLY A 190 -10.50 19.21 -9.20
CA GLY A 190 -11.79 19.83 -8.94
C GLY A 190 -12.96 18.91 -9.30
N LEU A 191 -12.83 17.62 -9.03
CA LEU A 191 -13.91 16.64 -9.22
C LEU A 191 -14.93 16.75 -8.08
N ASP A 192 -16.15 16.27 -8.33
CA ASP A 192 -17.15 16.11 -7.28
C ASP A 192 -16.76 14.95 -6.36
N GLU A 193 -16.34 15.27 -5.13
CA GLU A 193 -15.95 14.28 -4.12
C GLU A 193 -17.08 13.31 -3.81
N GLY A 194 -18.33 13.77 -3.77
CA GLY A 194 -19.49 12.94 -3.51
C GLY A 194 -19.69 11.92 -4.63
N GLU A 195 -19.58 12.35 -5.90
CA GLU A 195 -19.66 11.45 -7.06
C GLU A 195 -18.56 10.38 -7.01
N ILE A 196 -17.30 10.79 -6.77
CA ILE A 196 -16.17 9.86 -6.84
C ILE A 196 -16.17 8.89 -5.65
N PHE A 197 -16.36 9.37 -4.42
CA PHE A 197 -16.32 8.53 -3.22
C PHE A 197 -17.58 7.66 -3.07
N ASN A 198 -18.71 8.03 -3.68
CA ASN A 198 -19.93 7.22 -3.68
C ASN A 198 -20.03 6.29 -4.92
N ALA A 199 -19.02 6.27 -5.80
CA ALA A 199 -19.05 5.49 -7.03
C ALA A 199 -19.25 3.99 -6.79
N TYR A 200 -18.79 3.44 -5.67
CA TYR A 200 -19.03 2.03 -5.31
C TYR A 200 -20.50 1.71 -4.99
N HIS A 201 -21.34 2.71 -4.74
CA HIS A 201 -22.78 2.56 -4.61
C HIS A 201 -23.54 2.83 -5.92
N GLU A 202 -23.01 3.71 -6.77
CA GLU A 202 -23.69 4.22 -7.98
C GLU A 202 -23.28 3.50 -9.28
N VAL A 203 -22.06 2.96 -9.33
CA VAL A 203 -21.51 2.28 -10.50
C VAL A 203 -21.60 0.78 -10.31
N THR A 204 -22.46 0.14 -11.09
CA THR A 204 -22.74 -1.31 -11.01
C THR A 204 -21.49 -2.19 -11.08
N SER A 205 -20.54 -1.86 -11.97
CA SER A 205 -19.32 -2.66 -12.15
C SER A 205 -18.36 -2.57 -10.96
N ILE A 206 -18.27 -1.40 -10.32
CA ILE A 206 -17.49 -1.17 -9.10
C ILE A 206 -18.17 -1.87 -7.93
N ARG A 207 -19.47 -1.63 -7.75
CA ARG A 207 -20.27 -2.25 -6.71
C ARG A 207 -20.19 -3.77 -6.70
N ALA A 208 -20.24 -4.40 -7.88
CA ALA A 208 -20.18 -5.86 -7.99
C ALA A 208 -18.84 -6.45 -7.50
N LYS A 209 -17.74 -5.71 -7.67
CA LYS A 209 -16.43 -6.10 -7.14
C LYS A 209 -16.41 -5.99 -5.61
N ASP A 210 -16.98 -4.92 -5.06
CA ASP A 210 -17.04 -4.71 -3.62
C ASP A 210 -17.96 -5.74 -2.94
N GLU A 211 -19.14 -6.02 -3.52
CA GLU A 211 -20.06 -7.05 -3.05
C GLU A 211 -19.43 -8.46 -3.07
N PHE A 212 -18.50 -8.72 -3.99
CA PHE A 212 -17.70 -9.95 -3.99
C PHE A 212 -16.72 -10.00 -2.81
N LEU A 213 -16.13 -8.87 -2.41
CA LEU A 213 -15.14 -8.80 -1.32
C LEU A 213 -15.78 -8.81 0.08
N ILE A 214 -16.97 -8.21 0.24
CA ILE A 214 -17.66 -8.01 1.51
C ILE A 214 -17.76 -9.28 2.38
N PRO A 215 -18.13 -10.47 1.89
CA PRO A 215 -18.21 -11.68 2.72
C PRO A 215 -16.90 -12.06 3.41
N PHE A 216 -15.77 -11.79 2.77
CA PHE A 216 -14.43 -12.06 3.30
C PHE A 216 -14.04 -11.00 4.34
N ILE A 217 -14.40 -9.74 4.13
CA ILE A 217 -14.25 -8.67 5.13
C ILE A 217 -15.06 -9.00 6.38
N HIS A 218 -16.34 -9.34 6.22
CA HIS A 218 -17.22 -9.64 7.34
C HIS A 218 -16.70 -10.83 8.16
N THR A 219 -16.13 -11.84 7.51
CA THR A 219 -15.50 -12.96 8.20
C THR A 219 -14.37 -12.51 9.13
N LEU A 220 -13.47 -11.65 8.64
CA LEU A 220 -12.30 -11.23 9.42
C LEU A 220 -12.64 -10.16 10.46
N THR A 221 -13.56 -9.26 10.14
CA THR A 221 -13.95 -8.15 11.01
C THR A 221 -14.96 -8.54 12.10
N ASP A 222 -15.62 -9.70 11.98
CA ASP A 222 -16.49 -10.24 13.04
C ASP A 222 -15.69 -10.46 14.34
N PRO A 223 -16.02 -9.74 15.44
CA PRO A 223 -15.37 -9.92 16.75
C PRO A 223 -15.46 -11.35 17.32
N ALA A 224 -16.51 -12.09 16.95
CA ALA A 224 -16.76 -13.45 17.40
C ALA A 224 -15.95 -14.50 16.62
N PHE A 225 -15.42 -14.15 15.43
CA PHE A 225 -14.61 -15.08 14.65
C PHE A 225 -13.29 -15.42 15.38
N LYS A 226 -13.01 -16.72 15.51
CA LYS A 226 -11.80 -17.27 16.15
C LYS A 226 -11.24 -18.40 15.27
N THR A 227 -9.93 -18.39 15.10
CA THR A 227 -9.16 -19.47 14.48
C THR A 227 -8.92 -20.61 15.47
N GLY A 228 -8.49 -21.78 14.97
CA GLY A 228 -8.19 -22.96 15.77
C GLY A 228 -9.01 -24.21 15.44
N THR A 229 -9.94 -24.11 14.49
CA THR A 229 -10.55 -25.28 13.83
C THR A 229 -10.22 -25.27 12.34
N LEU A 230 -10.31 -26.43 11.68
CA LEU A 230 -10.06 -26.57 10.24
C LEU A 230 -10.87 -25.55 9.43
N GLU A 231 -12.17 -25.44 9.73
CA GLU A 231 -13.10 -24.59 8.99
C GLU A 231 -12.80 -23.11 9.21
N ALA A 232 -12.49 -22.71 10.44
CA ALA A 232 -12.16 -21.33 10.76
C ALA A 232 -10.82 -20.93 10.13
N ASP A 233 -9.81 -21.80 10.21
CA ASP A 233 -8.49 -21.52 9.64
C ASP A 233 -8.55 -21.47 8.09
N GLN A 234 -9.38 -22.30 7.46
CA GLN A 234 -9.68 -22.20 6.03
C GLN A 234 -10.41 -20.90 5.67
N LYS A 235 -11.35 -20.42 6.49
CA LYS A 235 -12.02 -19.13 6.28
C LYS A 235 -11.04 -17.95 6.34
N LEU A 236 -10.11 -17.97 7.30
CA LEU A 236 -9.04 -16.99 7.37
C LEU A 236 -8.15 -17.06 6.12
N LEU A 237 -7.64 -18.26 5.79
CA LEU A 237 -6.76 -18.45 4.64
C LEU A 237 -7.41 -18.01 3.33
N LYS A 238 -8.70 -18.31 3.15
CA LYS A 238 -9.49 -17.88 1.99
C LYS A 238 -9.59 -16.37 1.90
N SER A 239 -9.87 -15.71 3.02
CA SER A 239 -9.94 -14.25 3.08
C SER A 239 -8.57 -13.63 2.74
N LEU A 240 -7.47 -14.13 3.31
CA LEU A 240 -6.11 -13.68 2.98
C LEU A 240 -5.79 -13.83 1.48
N ILE A 241 -6.20 -14.93 0.84
CA ILE A 241 -6.03 -15.14 -0.60
C ILE A 241 -6.84 -14.12 -1.40
N VAL A 242 -8.09 -13.87 -1.01
CA VAL A 242 -8.94 -12.90 -1.70
C VAL A 242 -8.34 -11.49 -1.62
N PHE A 243 -7.88 -11.04 -0.46
CA PHE A 243 -7.25 -9.72 -0.34
C PHE A 243 -5.93 -9.64 -1.11
N ALA A 244 -4.98 -10.51 -0.81
CA ALA A 244 -3.62 -10.38 -1.36
C ALA A 244 -3.53 -10.74 -2.86
N CYS A 245 -4.26 -11.76 -3.32
CA CYS A 245 -4.13 -12.26 -4.68
C CYS A 245 -5.22 -11.75 -5.64
N ILE A 246 -6.41 -11.43 -5.14
CA ILE A 246 -7.51 -10.96 -5.98
C ILE A 246 -7.68 -9.44 -5.90
N MET A 247 -7.85 -8.86 -4.72
CA MET A 247 -8.04 -7.41 -4.60
C MET A 247 -6.75 -6.66 -4.98
N GLU A 248 -5.69 -6.81 -4.19
CA GLU A 248 -4.39 -6.16 -4.43
C GLU A 248 -3.68 -6.79 -5.66
N GLY A 249 -3.78 -8.12 -5.78
CA GLY A 249 -3.04 -8.88 -6.79
C GLY A 249 -3.63 -8.91 -8.19
N LEU A 250 -4.91 -8.58 -8.39
CA LEU A 250 -5.61 -8.66 -9.68
C LEU A 250 -6.42 -7.40 -10.00
N PHE A 251 -7.35 -6.98 -9.14
CA PHE A 251 -8.21 -5.82 -9.38
C PHE A 251 -7.39 -4.53 -9.50
N PHE A 252 -6.44 -4.31 -8.58
CA PHE A 252 -5.61 -3.11 -8.61
C PHE A 252 -4.71 -3.04 -9.84
N TYR A 253 -4.14 -4.16 -10.29
CA TYR A 253 -3.26 -4.20 -11.46
C TYR A 253 -3.95 -3.79 -12.77
N VAL A 254 -5.23 -4.08 -12.93
CA VAL A 254 -6.02 -3.57 -14.07
C VAL A 254 -6.16 -2.06 -13.98
N GLY A 255 -6.50 -1.56 -12.79
CA GLY A 255 -6.60 -0.14 -12.54
C GLY A 255 -5.29 0.62 -12.79
N PHE A 256 -4.15 0.06 -12.36
CA PHE A 256 -2.82 0.63 -12.61
C PHE A 256 -2.51 0.72 -14.10
N THR A 257 -2.79 -0.35 -14.85
CA THR A 257 -2.54 -0.38 -16.29
C THR A 257 -3.28 0.75 -17.03
N GLN A 258 -4.51 1.07 -16.62
CA GLN A 258 -5.31 2.13 -17.24
C GLN A 258 -4.66 3.52 -17.07
N ILE A 259 -4.30 3.90 -15.85
CA ILE A 259 -3.74 5.23 -15.57
C ILE A 259 -2.30 5.34 -16.05
N LEU A 260 -1.49 4.29 -15.88
CA LEU A 260 -0.09 4.29 -16.36
C LEU A 260 0.00 4.33 -17.89
N ALA A 261 -0.98 3.79 -18.61
CA ALA A 261 -1.05 3.93 -20.06
C ALA A 261 -1.30 5.39 -20.51
N LEU A 262 -2.09 6.16 -19.76
CA LEU A 262 -2.22 7.61 -19.99
C LEU A 262 -0.89 8.32 -19.70
N GLY A 263 -0.22 7.96 -18.60
CA GLY A 263 1.11 8.49 -18.25
C GLY A 263 2.15 8.27 -19.34
N ARG A 264 2.17 7.07 -19.96
CA ARG A 264 3.04 6.74 -21.10
C ARG A 264 2.77 7.58 -22.35
N GLN A 265 1.57 8.13 -22.47
CA GLN A 265 1.17 9.07 -23.51
C GLN A 265 1.37 10.52 -23.08
N ASN A 266 2.10 10.76 -21.98
CA ASN A 266 2.36 12.07 -21.40
C ASN A 266 1.08 12.82 -20.98
N LYS A 267 0.02 12.07 -20.65
CA LYS A 267 -1.27 12.55 -20.13
C LYS A 267 -1.39 12.16 -18.66
N MET A 268 -1.99 13.03 -17.85
CA MET A 268 -2.20 12.80 -16.41
C MET A 268 -0.91 12.34 -15.70
N THR A 269 0.20 13.03 -15.95
CA THR A 269 1.54 12.60 -15.52
C THR A 269 1.73 12.65 -14.01
N GLY A 270 1.09 13.60 -13.32
CA GLY A 270 1.14 13.68 -11.85
C GLY A 270 0.35 12.55 -11.19
N ALA A 271 -0.84 12.24 -11.71
CA ALA A 271 -1.61 11.07 -11.28
C ALA A 271 -0.86 9.77 -11.61
N ALA A 272 -0.28 9.65 -12.80
CA ALA A 272 0.50 8.47 -13.18
C ALA A 272 1.72 8.26 -12.29
N GLU A 273 2.42 9.33 -11.88
CA GLU A 273 3.53 9.25 -10.93
C GLU A 273 3.07 8.74 -9.55
N GLN A 274 1.97 9.26 -9.01
CA GLN A 274 1.36 8.73 -7.78
C GLN A 274 1.04 7.24 -7.90
N TYR A 275 0.42 6.82 -9.01
CA TYR A 275 0.12 5.41 -9.29
C TYR A 275 1.37 4.54 -9.41
N GLN A 276 2.51 5.09 -9.82
CA GLN A 276 3.78 4.34 -9.81
C GLN A 276 4.29 4.09 -8.39
N TYR A 277 4.10 5.04 -7.46
CA TYR A 277 4.44 4.83 -6.05
C TYR A 277 3.50 3.77 -5.45
N ILE A 278 2.20 3.91 -5.66
CA ILE A 278 1.19 2.93 -5.20
C ILE A 278 1.49 1.54 -5.76
N LEU A 279 1.74 1.39 -7.06
CA LEU A 279 2.09 0.10 -7.67
C LEU A 279 3.33 -0.56 -7.04
N ARG A 280 4.31 0.24 -6.61
CA ARG A 280 5.52 -0.28 -5.95
C ARG A 280 5.17 -0.83 -4.56
N ASP A 281 4.33 -0.12 -3.83
CA ASP A 281 3.87 -0.52 -2.50
C ASP A 281 2.97 -1.78 -2.63
N GLU A 282 2.01 -1.79 -3.56
CA GLU A 282 1.16 -2.94 -3.86
C GLU A 282 1.90 -4.18 -4.31
N SER A 283 3.00 -4.02 -5.07
CA SER A 283 3.85 -5.15 -5.39
C SER A 283 4.45 -5.78 -4.12
N MET A 284 4.72 -4.98 -3.09
CA MET A 284 5.22 -5.47 -1.80
C MET A 284 4.10 -6.10 -0.97
N HIS A 285 2.92 -5.50 -0.95
CA HIS A 285 1.73 -6.01 -0.27
C HIS A 285 1.35 -7.39 -0.80
N CYS A 286 1.22 -7.53 -2.12
CA CYS A 286 0.91 -8.78 -2.79
C CYS A 286 1.99 -9.85 -2.49
N ASN A 287 3.27 -9.48 -2.55
CA ASN A 287 4.37 -10.39 -2.23
C ASN A 287 4.35 -10.83 -0.75
N PHE A 288 4.09 -9.92 0.20
CA PHE A 288 3.92 -10.27 1.61
C PHE A 288 2.76 -11.23 1.82
N GLY A 289 1.60 -10.94 1.22
CA GLY A 289 0.42 -11.79 1.34
C GLY A 289 0.65 -13.20 0.76
N ILE A 290 1.33 -13.32 -0.38
CA ILE A 290 1.73 -14.61 -0.96
C ILE A 290 2.64 -15.40 0.00
N ASP A 291 3.66 -14.75 0.56
CA ASP A 291 4.57 -15.39 1.53
C ASP A 291 3.81 -15.82 2.79
N LEU A 292 2.90 -14.99 3.29
CA LEU A 292 2.04 -15.28 4.43
C LEU A 292 1.14 -16.50 4.17
N ILE A 293 0.45 -16.53 3.02
CA ILE A 293 -0.40 -17.64 2.56
C ILE A 293 0.41 -18.94 2.48
N ASN A 294 1.58 -18.89 1.83
CA ASN A 294 2.44 -20.06 1.68
C ASN A 294 3.01 -20.54 3.01
N GLN A 295 3.38 -19.63 3.91
CA GLN A 295 3.84 -19.98 5.25
C GLN A 295 2.72 -20.60 6.10
N ILE A 296 1.49 -20.09 6.03
CA ILE A 296 0.33 -20.70 6.69
C ILE A 296 0.10 -22.12 6.17
N LYS A 297 0.13 -22.33 4.86
CA LYS A 297 0.00 -23.67 4.24
C LYS A 297 1.13 -24.60 4.66
N LEU A 298 2.36 -24.10 4.75
CA LEU A 298 3.53 -24.89 5.14
C LEU A 298 3.41 -25.37 6.60
N GLU A 299 2.95 -24.48 7.50
CA GLU A 299 2.77 -24.80 8.92
C GLU A 299 1.48 -25.61 9.18
N ASN A 300 0.50 -25.52 8.30
CA ASN A 300 -0.83 -26.14 8.44
C ASN A 300 -1.24 -26.85 7.13
N PRO A 301 -0.53 -27.92 6.72
CA PRO A 301 -0.76 -28.55 5.41
C PRO A 301 -2.17 -29.14 5.23
N HIS A 302 -2.84 -29.47 6.33
CA HIS A 302 -4.21 -29.96 6.35
C HIS A 302 -5.25 -28.92 5.86
N LEU A 303 -4.93 -27.62 5.86
CA LEU A 303 -5.81 -26.58 5.32
C LEU A 303 -5.93 -26.64 3.80
N TRP A 304 -4.91 -27.14 3.10
CA TRP A 304 -4.76 -27.05 1.65
C TRP A 304 -5.33 -28.28 0.91
N THR A 305 -6.60 -28.60 1.16
CA THR A 305 -7.26 -29.79 0.60
C THR A 305 -7.58 -29.64 -0.90
N ALA A 306 -8.02 -30.72 -1.55
CA ALA A 306 -8.45 -30.67 -2.94
C ALA A 306 -9.70 -29.77 -3.11
N GLU A 307 -10.64 -29.86 -2.18
CA GLU A 307 -11.88 -29.10 -2.14
C GLU A 307 -11.60 -27.61 -1.94
N PHE A 308 -10.71 -27.27 -1.00
CA PHE A 308 -10.31 -25.88 -0.76
C PHE A 308 -9.64 -25.28 -1.99
N ARG A 309 -8.71 -26.02 -2.63
CA ARG A 309 -8.08 -25.58 -3.89
C ARG A 309 -9.11 -25.35 -5.00
N ALA A 310 -10.09 -26.24 -5.16
CA ALA A 310 -11.15 -26.09 -6.14
C ALA A 310 -11.98 -24.82 -5.87
N GLU A 311 -12.31 -24.55 -4.62
CA GLU A 311 -13.02 -23.33 -4.22
C GLU A 311 -12.22 -22.05 -4.56
N ILE A 312 -10.92 -22.00 -4.23
CA ILE A 312 -10.07 -20.86 -4.57
C ILE A 312 -10.00 -20.65 -6.09
N ARG A 313 -9.92 -21.72 -6.89
CA ARG A 313 -9.94 -21.63 -8.36
C ARG A 313 -11.23 -20.99 -8.87
N GLU A 314 -12.38 -21.31 -8.28
CA GLU A 314 -13.66 -20.68 -8.65
C GLU A 314 -13.71 -19.20 -8.26
N LEU A 315 -13.14 -18.81 -7.11
CA LEU A 315 -13.03 -17.39 -6.72
C LEU A 315 -12.19 -16.59 -7.73
N PHE A 316 -11.06 -17.14 -8.19
CA PHE A 316 -10.28 -16.47 -9.24
C PHE A 316 -11.05 -16.34 -10.56
N LYS A 317 -11.82 -17.35 -10.98
CA LYS A 317 -12.64 -17.26 -12.19
C LYS A 317 -13.72 -16.18 -12.07
N GLN A 318 -14.38 -16.10 -10.92
CA GLN A 318 -15.37 -15.06 -10.64
C GLN A 318 -14.73 -13.68 -10.65
N ALA A 319 -13.57 -13.53 -10.00
CA ALA A 319 -12.84 -12.27 -9.98
C ALA A 319 -12.42 -11.81 -11.37
N VAL A 320 -11.90 -12.70 -12.22
CA VAL A 320 -11.54 -12.37 -13.61
C VAL A 320 -12.75 -11.87 -14.40
N GLU A 321 -13.92 -12.49 -14.22
CA GLU A 321 -15.16 -12.07 -14.88
C GLU A 321 -15.63 -10.70 -14.38
N LEU A 322 -15.60 -10.45 -13.07
CA LEU A 322 -15.96 -9.17 -12.48
C LEU A 322 -15.05 -8.04 -12.98
N GLU A 323 -13.73 -8.27 -12.97
CA GLU A 323 -12.77 -7.26 -13.41
C GLU A 323 -12.83 -7.03 -14.93
N TYR A 324 -13.16 -8.07 -15.71
CA TYR A 324 -13.39 -7.92 -17.14
C TYR A 324 -14.61 -7.04 -17.43
N ARG A 325 -15.73 -7.23 -16.71
CA ARG A 325 -16.91 -6.35 -16.82
C ARG A 325 -16.61 -4.91 -16.40
N TYR A 326 -15.78 -4.73 -15.37
CA TYR A 326 -15.29 -3.42 -14.98
C TYR A 326 -14.44 -2.78 -16.09
N ALA A 327 -13.57 -3.54 -16.75
CA ALA A 327 -12.79 -3.05 -17.90
C ALA A 327 -13.70 -2.66 -19.08
N GLU A 328 -14.73 -3.43 -19.39
CA GLU A 328 -15.73 -3.10 -20.42
C GLU A 328 -16.50 -1.82 -20.09
N ASP A 329 -16.96 -1.68 -18.84
CA ASP A 329 -17.66 -0.48 -18.38
C ASP A 329 -16.74 0.76 -18.36
N THR A 330 -15.45 0.58 -18.05
CA THR A 330 -14.48 1.68 -18.01
C THR A 330 -14.06 2.12 -19.41
N MET A 331 -14.06 1.21 -20.39
CA MET A 331 -13.57 1.44 -21.76
C MET A 331 -14.54 0.87 -22.82
N PRO A 332 -15.77 1.39 -22.95
CA PRO A 332 -16.77 0.83 -23.88
C PRO A 332 -16.35 0.88 -25.36
N ARG A 333 -15.52 1.87 -25.73
CA ARG A 333 -15.01 2.06 -27.09
C ARG A 333 -13.49 1.84 -27.21
N GLY A 334 -12.82 1.57 -26.09
CA GLY A 334 -11.37 1.64 -25.98
C GLY A 334 -10.82 3.07 -26.10
N VAL A 335 -9.53 3.22 -25.83
CA VAL A 335 -8.73 4.42 -26.06
C VAL A 335 -7.41 4.02 -26.71
N LEU A 336 -6.58 4.99 -27.11
CA LEU A 336 -5.31 4.67 -27.78
C LEU A 336 -4.46 3.72 -26.90
N GLY A 337 -4.18 2.53 -27.43
CA GLY A 337 -3.36 1.51 -26.77
C GLY A 337 -4.09 0.66 -25.71
N LEU A 338 -5.38 0.90 -25.44
CA LEU A 338 -6.16 0.14 -24.46
C LEU A 338 -7.56 -0.22 -24.99
N ASN A 339 -7.96 -1.48 -24.85
CA ASN A 339 -9.34 -1.90 -25.06
C ASN A 339 -9.68 -3.10 -24.17
N ALA A 340 -10.97 -3.38 -24.00
CA ALA A 340 -11.43 -4.44 -23.12
C ALA A 340 -10.89 -5.83 -23.49
N SER A 341 -10.74 -6.16 -24.78
CA SER A 341 -10.26 -7.49 -25.19
C SER A 341 -8.81 -7.73 -24.78
N MET A 342 -7.94 -6.71 -24.84
CA MET A 342 -6.59 -6.78 -24.28
C MET A 342 -6.62 -7.04 -22.76
N PHE A 343 -7.52 -6.38 -22.02
CA PHE A 343 -7.67 -6.61 -20.59
C PHE A 343 -8.13 -8.03 -20.25
N LYS A 344 -8.90 -8.69 -21.12
CA LYS A 344 -9.27 -10.10 -20.93
C LYS A 344 -8.04 -11.01 -20.85
N SER A 345 -7.12 -10.88 -21.79
CA SER A 345 -5.87 -11.67 -21.79
C SER A 345 -4.96 -11.26 -20.63
N TYR A 346 -4.85 -9.96 -20.35
CA TYR A 346 -4.05 -9.49 -19.21
C TYR A 346 -4.53 -10.03 -17.87
N LEU A 347 -5.85 -10.02 -17.64
CA LEU A 347 -6.48 -10.55 -16.43
C LEU A 347 -6.19 -12.03 -16.24
N ARG A 348 -6.31 -12.81 -17.31
CA ARG A 348 -6.03 -14.25 -17.27
C ARG A 348 -4.54 -14.53 -17.05
N PHE A 349 -3.66 -13.74 -17.67
CA PHE A 349 -2.22 -13.79 -17.45
C PHE A 349 -1.86 -13.52 -15.98
N ILE A 350 -2.37 -12.44 -15.38
CA ILE A 350 -2.13 -12.13 -13.95
C ILE A 350 -2.73 -13.21 -13.06
N SER A 351 -3.97 -13.62 -13.32
CA SER A 351 -4.65 -14.67 -12.54
C SER A 351 -3.83 -15.96 -12.51
N ASN A 352 -3.31 -16.42 -13.66
CA ASN A 352 -2.41 -17.57 -13.72
C ASN A 352 -1.16 -17.37 -12.86
N ARG A 353 -0.52 -16.19 -12.93
CA ARG A 353 0.67 -15.88 -12.14
C ARG A 353 0.35 -15.96 -10.64
N ARG A 354 -0.75 -15.37 -10.17
CA ARG A 354 -1.18 -15.43 -8.75
C ARG A 354 -1.47 -16.86 -8.32
N CYS A 355 -2.21 -17.62 -9.13
CA CYS A 355 -2.46 -19.04 -8.88
C CYS A 355 -1.16 -19.83 -8.70
N GLN A 356 -0.20 -19.68 -9.62
CA GLN A 356 1.10 -20.36 -9.54
C GLN A 356 1.88 -19.97 -8.27
N GLN A 357 1.90 -18.68 -7.91
CA GLN A 357 2.60 -18.18 -6.72
C GLN A 357 2.08 -18.79 -5.41
N ILE A 358 0.82 -19.21 -5.36
CA ILE A 358 0.23 -19.92 -4.22
C ILE A 358 0.05 -21.43 -4.46
N GLY A 359 0.71 -22.01 -5.48
CA GLY A 359 0.71 -23.45 -5.73
C GLY A 359 -0.61 -24.02 -6.26
N LEU A 360 -1.36 -23.24 -7.05
CA LEU A 360 -2.45 -23.71 -7.88
C LEU A 360 -2.00 -23.82 -9.34
N ASP A 361 -2.52 -24.80 -10.06
CA ASP A 361 -2.30 -24.90 -11.51
C ASP A 361 -2.91 -23.70 -12.23
N PRO A 362 -2.32 -23.25 -13.36
CA PRO A 362 -2.90 -22.23 -14.21
C PRO A 362 -4.37 -22.52 -14.55
N LEU A 363 -5.19 -21.46 -14.59
CA LEU A 363 -6.62 -21.54 -14.92
C LEU A 363 -6.85 -21.45 -16.43
N TYR A 364 -6.01 -20.68 -17.12
CA TYR A 364 -6.18 -20.32 -18.52
C TYR A 364 -4.96 -20.75 -19.32
N PRO A 365 -5.08 -21.62 -20.33
CA PRO A 365 -3.94 -22.03 -21.14
C PRO A 365 -3.51 -20.93 -22.12
N ASN A 366 -2.21 -20.82 -22.38
CA ASN A 366 -1.63 -20.00 -23.47
C ASN A 366 -1.94 -18.50 -23.43
N GLU A 367 -2.08 -17.91 -22.25
CA GLU A 367 -2.28 -16.46 -22.11
C GLU A 367 -0.93 -15.75 -21.97
N GLU A 368 -0.68 -14.78 -22.85
CA GLU A 368 0.50 -13.91 -22.83
C GLU A 368 0.17 -12.55 -22.22
N ASN A 369 1.19 -11.81 -21.78
CA ASN A 369 1.00 -10.45 -21.27
C ASN A 369 0.88 -9.45 -22.43
N PRO A 370 -0.29 -8.84 -22.69
CA PRO A 370 -0.44 -7.83 -23.74
C PRO A 370 0.19 -6.47 -23.37
N PHE A 371 0.62 -6.28 -22.12
CA PHE A 371 1.25 -5.08 -21.61
C PHE A 371 2.64 -5.39 -21.02
N PRO A 372 3.64 -5.74 -21.85
CA PRO A 372 4.99 -6.10 -21.37
C PRO A 372 5.66 -4.98 -20.57
N TRP A 373 5.35 -3.71 -20.91
CA TRP A 373 5.82 -2.53 -20.20
C TRP A 373 5.35 -2.46 -18.74
N MET A 374 4.25 -3.12 -18.36
CA MET A 374 3.86 -3.24 -16.95
C MET A 374 4.84 -4.11 -16.18
N SER A 375 5.32 -5.21 -16.78
CA SER A 375 6.36 -6.04 -16.16
C SER A 375 7.67 -5.26 -16.02
N GLU A 376 8.05 -4.52 -17.06
CA GLU A 376 9.25 -3.67 -17.03
C GLU A 376 9.17 -2.61 -15.93
N MET A 377 8.03 -1.95 -15.74
CA MET A 377 7.85 -0.97 -14.65
C MET A 377 7.99 -1.57 -13.25
N ILE A 378 7.56 -2.83 -13.08
CA ILE A 378 7.72 -3.58 -11.83
C ILE A 378 9.18 -3.99 -11.62
N ASP A 379 9.86 -4.43 -12.68
CA ASP A 379 11.23 -4.95 -12.60
C ASP A 379 12.31 -3.84 -12.57
N LEU A 380 12.15 -2.74 -13.32
CA LEU A 380 13.06 -1.58 -13.33
C LEU A 380 13.24 -0.95 -11.93
N LYS A 381 12.22 -1.07 -11.07
CA LYS A 381 12.28 -0.57 -9.69
C LYS A 381 13.01 -1.50 -8.72
N LYS A 382 13.26 -2.77 -9.06
CA LYS A 382 14.18 -3.62 -8.28
C LYS A 382 15.63 -3.17 -8.41
N GLU A 383 15.99 -2.57 -9.55
CA GLU A 383 17.37 -2.13 -9.82
C GLU A 383 17.66 -0.69 -9.37
N ARG A 384 16.65 0.20 -9.38
CA ARG A 384 16.81 1.59 -8.93
C ARG A 384 16.35 1.77 -7.49
N ASN A 385 17.28 1.60 -6.55
CA ASN A 385 17.19 2.27 -5.25
C ASN A 385 17.16 3.79 -5.52
N PHE A 386 16.00 4.40 -5.28
CA PHE A 386 15.60 5.78 -5.65
C PHE A 386 16.44 6.91 -5.00
N PHE A 387 17.59 6.60 -4.42
CA PHE A 387 18.55 7.56 -3.85
C PHE A 387 19.26 8.42 -4.89
N GLU A 388 19.16 8.11 -6.19
CA GLU A 388 19.80 8.91 -7.24
C GLU A 388 19.03 10.20 -7.60
N THR A 389 17.80 10.39 -7.12
CA THR A 389 16.98 11.58 -7.50
C THR A 389 16.53 12.46 -6.33
N ARG A 390 16.88 12.15 -5.07
CA ARG A 390 16.59 13.09 -3.96
C ARG A 390 17.72 14.10 -3.81
N VAL A 391 17.36 15.38 -3.95
CA VAL A 391 18.21 16.53 -3.64
C VAL A 391 18.72 16.41 -2.20
N ILE A 392 20.05 16.49 -2.10
CA ILE A 392 20.86 16.36 -0.88
C ILE A 392 20.66 17.62 -0.05
N GLU A 393 19.56 17.73 0.69
CA GLU A 393 19.39 18.83 1.65
C GLU A 393 18.36 18.44 2.71
N TYR A 394 18.71 17.46 3.55
CA TYR A 394 18.27 17.34 4.95
C TYR A 394 19.03 16.14 5.58
N GLN A 395 20.36 16.19 5.52
CA GLN A 395 21.15 15.62 6.63
C GLN A 395 21.76 16.80 7.38
N THR A 396 21.11 17.10 8.49
CA THR A 396 21.59 17.94 9.58
C THR A 396 23.08 17.75 9.83
N GLY A 397 23.82 18.84 9.72
CA GLY A 397 25.19 18.95 10.22
C GLY A 397 25.23 18.59 11.69
N GLY A 398 26.03 17.58 12.01
CA GLY A 398 26.11 17.03 13.36
C GLY A 398 27.26 16.04 13.48
N ALA A 399 28.48 16.48 13.21
CA ALA A 399 29.68 15.79 13.65
C ALA A 399 30.65 16.81 14.25
N LEU A 400 30.43 17.17 15.52
CA LEU A 400 31.47 17.77 16.34
C LEU A 400 32.35 16.64 16.86
N SER A 401 33.57 16.58 16.35
CA SER A 401 34.67 15.80 16.94
C SER A 401 35.22 16.60 18.11
N TRP A 402 35.25 15.99 19.30
CA TRP A 402 36.02 16.51 20.43
C TRP A 402 37.30 15.68 20.55
N GLU A 403 38.46 16.35 20.54
CA GLU A 403 39.71 15.81 21.09
C GLU A 403 39.72 15.94 22.62
#